data_AF-A0A2D7YR90-F1
#
_entry.id   AF-A0A2D7YR90-F1
#
_cell.length_a   1.000
_cell.length_b   1.000
_cell.length_c   1.000
_cell.angle_alpha   90.00
_cell.angle_beta   90.00
_cell.angle_gamma   90.00
#
_symmetry.space_group_name_H-M   'P 1'
#
loop_
_entity.id
_entity.type
_entity.pdbx_description
1 polymer ?
#
loop_
_entity_poly.entity_id
_entity_poly.type
_entity_poly.pdbx_seq_one_letter_code
_entity_poly.pdbx_strand_id
1 'polypeptide(L)'
;MSAVTIVDRARQVLREHSTEERPLTAREVAGHLSMFNHKTVVSAVNYLYQNANHGGLVRSRKETRGHTAVAVYWYKGNTDETE
;
A
#
# COMPACT_ATOMS: atom_id res chain seq x y z
N MET A 1 10.08 12.60 -14.73
CA MET A 1 9.99 11.72 -13.55
C MET A 1 9.02 10.60 -13.89
N SER A 2 9.43 9.32 -13.80
CA SER A 2 8.68 8.20 -14.40
C SER A 2 7.69 7.56 -13.42
N ALA A 3 6.52 7.12 -13.90
CA ALA A 3 5.50 6.43 -13.10
C ALA A 3 6.04 5.18 -12.37
N VAL A 4 7.05 4.53 -12.96
CA VAL A 4 7.81 3.41 -12.37
C VAL A 4 8.39 3.78 -11.00
N THR A 5 8.92 4.98 -10.86
CA THR A 5 9.52 5.45 -9.59
C THR A 5 8.49 5.57 -8.47
N ILE A 6 7.25 5.96 -8.77
CA ILE A 6 6.19 6.14 -7.75
C ILE A 6 5.68 4.78 -7.28
N VAL A 7 5.53 3.81 -8.18
CA VAL A 7 5.16 2.43 -7.85
C VAL A 7 6.22 1.80 -6.94
N ASP A 8 7.50 1.96 -7.25
CA ASP A 8 8.59 1.46 -6.41
C ASP A 8 8.60 2.10 -5.02
N ARG A 9 8.41 3.42 -4.93
CA ARG A 9 8.33 4.12 -3.64
C ARG A 9 7.10 3.71 -2.83
N ALA A 10 5.94 3.53 -3.46
CA ALA A 10 4.74 3.07 -2.77
C ALA A 10 4.93 1.65 -2.23
N ARG A 11 5.60 0.77 -2.99
CA ARG A 11 5.97 -0.58 -2.54
C ARG A 11 6.94 -0.52 -1.36
N GLN A 12 7.94 0.35 -1.40
CA GLN A 12 8.90 0.54 -0.31
C GLN A 12 8.19 0.98 0.98
N VAL A 13 7.29 1.97 0.90
CA VAL A 13 6.50 2.43 2.05
C VAL A 13 5.68 1.29 2.66
N LEU A 14 5.01 0.48 1.84
CA LEU A 14 4.29 -0.69 2.36
C LEU A 14 5.26 -1.69 3.04
N ARG A 15 6.42 -1.94 2.45
CA ARG A 15 7.42 -2.83 3.05
C ARG A 15 8.01 -2.30 4.37
N GLU A 16 8.09 -0.99 4.56
CA GLU A 16 8.71 -0.42 5.77
C GLU A 16 7.68 -0.11 6.87
N HIS A 17 6.43 0.21 6.49
CA HIS A 17 5.45 0.80 7.40
C HIS A 17 4.12 0.06 7.49
N SER A 18 3.92 -1.03 6.73
CA SER A 18 2.69 -1.81 6.80
C SER A 18 2.97 -3.26 7.16
N THR A 19 2.18 -3.82 8.06
CA THR A 19 2.15 -5.25 8.37
C THR A 19 0.73 -5.76 8.18
N GLU A 20 0.52 -7.08 8.29
CA GLU A 20 -0.84 -7.64 8.24
C GLU A 20 -1.74 -7.13 9.39
N GLU A 21 -1.15 -6.89 10.56
CA GLU A 21 -1.84 -6.34 11.73
C GLU A 21 -2.03 -4.83 11.64
N ARG A 22 -1.09 -4.13 10.97
CA ARG A 22 -1.12 -2.68 10.77
C ARG A 22 -1.09 -2.34 9.28
N PRO A 23 -2.17 -2.63 8.53
CA PRO A 23 -2.21 -2.34 7.12
C PRO A 23 -2.48 -0.86 6.86
N LEU A 24 -1.98 -0.34 5.74
CA LEU A 24 -2.10 1.06 5.36
C LEU A 24 -3.13 1.25 4.25
N THR A 25 -3.95 2.28 4.35
CA THR A 25 -4.78 2.77 3.24
C THR A 25 -3.91 3.44 2.18
N ALA A 26 -4.40 3.51 0.94
CA ALA A 26 -3.73 4.27 -0.12
C ALA A 26 -3.51 5.74 0.25
N ARG A 27 -4.37 6.30 1.11
CA ARG A 27 -4.25 7.66 1.62
C ARG A 27 -3.09 7.81 2.61
N GLU A 28 -2.90 6.84 3.50
CA GLU A 28 -1.76 6.81 4.42
C GLU A 28 -0.45 6.69 3.65
N VAL A 29 -0.37 5.79 2.67
CA VAL A 29 0.81 5.65 1.79
C VAL A 29 1.12 6.96 1.04
N ALA A 30 0.09 7.65 0.54
CA ALA A 30 0.26 8.96 -0.08
C ALA A 30 0.72 10.05 0.90
N GLY A 31 0.42 9.91 2.19
CA GLY A 31 0.96 10.78 3.24
C GLY A 31 2.47 10.65 3.41
N HIS A 32 3.00 9.41 3.38
CA HIS A 32 4.46 9.16 3.37
C HIS A 32 5.15 9.67 2.10
N LEU A 33 4.40 9.69 0.98
CA LEU A 33 4.87 10.13 -0.33
C LEU A 33 4.38 11.55 -0.66
N SER A 34 4.35 12.45 0.33
CA SER A 34 3.81 13.81 0.21
C SER A 34 4.47 14.67 -0.88
N MET A 35 5.71 14.33 -1.28
CA MET A 35 6.40 14.96 -2.41
C MET A 35 5.81 14.60 -3.79
N PHE A 36 4.90 13.63 -3.84
CA PHE A 36 4.22 13.19 -5.06
C PHE A 36 2.74 13.55 -5.05
N ASN A 37 2.17 13.71 -6.25
CA ASN A 37 0.74 13.95 -6.38
C ASN A 37 -0.06 12.77 -5.78
N HIS A 38 -0.93 13.09 -4.83
CA HIS A 38 -1.80 12.14 -4.15
C HIS A 38 -2.51 11.18 -5.10
N LYS A 39 -3.12 11.70 -6.18
CA LYS A 39 -3.86 10.86 -7.15
C LYS A 39 -2.95 9.82 -7.80
N THR A 40 -1.72 10.20 -8.12
CA THR A 40 -0.73 9.32 -8.75
C THR A 40 -0.27 8.22 -7.79
N VAL A 41 -0.07 8.54 -6.51
CA VAL A 41 0.27 7.53 -5.49
C VAL A 41 -0.88 6.55 -5.29
N VAL A 42 -2.13 7.04 -5.21
CA VAL A 42 -3.30 6.15 -5.10
C VAL A 42 -3.41 5.22 -6.31
N SER A 43 -3.20 5.73 -7.53
CA SER A 43 -3.14 4.89 -8.73
C SER A 43 -2.01 3.85 -8.67
N ALA A 44 -0.85 4.22 -8.15
CA ALA A 44 0.29 3.30 -7.98
C ALA A 44 0.00 2.18 -6.97
N VAL A 45 -0.63 2.51 -5.83
CA VAL A 45 -1.05 1.51 -4.83
C VAL A 45 -2.11 0.56 -5.41
N ASN A 46 -3.09 1.11 -6.13
CA ASN A 46 -4.09 0.29 -6.81
C ASN A 46 -3.47 -0.62 -7.88
N TYR A 47 -2.46 -0.14 -8.61
CA TYR A 47 -1.71 -0.93 -9.57
C TYR A 47 -0.96 -2.09 -8.89
N LEU A 48 -0.27 -1.83 -7.77
CA LEU A 48 0.39 -2.86 -6.96
C LEU A 48 -0.60 -3.93 -6.49
N TYR A 49 -1.80 -3.52 -6.08
CA TYR A 49 -2.86 -4.44 -5.69
C TYR A 49 -3.40 -5.27 -6.85
N GLN A 50 -3.65 -4.68 -8.03
CA GLN A 50 -4.11 -5.46 -9.18
C GLN A 50 -3.08 -6.51 -9.61
N ASN A 51 -1.79 -6.16 -9.53
CA ASN A 51 -0.68 -7.08 -9.79
C ASN A 51 -0.59 -8.21 -8.74
N ALA A 52 -1.03 -7.95 -7.50
CA ALA A 52 -1.07 -8.94 -6.43
C ALA A 52 -1.96 -10.15 -6.69
N ASN A 53 -3.07 -9.97 -7.39
CA ASN A 53 -4.01 -11.05 -7.72
C ASN A 53 -3.44 -12.07 -8.73
N HIS A 54 -2.24 -11.80 -9.28
CA HIS A 54 -1.48 -12.70 -10.17
C HIS A 54 -0.14 -13.18 -9.56
N GLY A 55 0.04 -13.07 -8.24
CA GLY A 55 1.27 -13.48 -7.53
C GLY A 55 2.13 -12.32 -7.01
N GLY A 56 1.63 -11.09 -7.06
CA GLY A 56 2.35 -9.90 -6.59
C GLY A 56 2.57 -9.81 -5.07
N LEU A 57 3.45 -8.89 -4.69
CA LEU A 57 4.07 -8.78 -3.36
C LEU A 57 3.24 -8.01 -2.32
N VAL A 58 2.08 -7.46 -2.71
CA VAL A 58 1.22 -6.64 -1.84
C VAL A 58 -0.08 -7.39 -1.59
N ARG A 59 -0.58 -7.46 -0.37
CA ARG A 59 -1.91 -7.99 -0.05
C ARG A 59 -2.86 -6.83 0.23
N SER A 60 -4.16 -7.10 0.12
CA SER A 60 -5.18 -6.13 0.51
C SER A 60 -6.37 -6.82 1.15
N ARG A 61 -7.10 -6.09 1.99
CA ARG A 61 -8.42 -6.48 2.49
C ARG A 61 -9.33 -5.26 2.56
N LYS A 62 -10.64 -5.51 2.59
CA LYS A 62 -11.61 -4.47 2.94
C LYS A 62 -11.73 -4.42 4.45
N GLU A 63 -11.56 -3.24 5.01
CA GLU A 63 -11.65 -2.97 6.45
C GLU A 63 -12.64 -1.83 6.67
N THR A 64 -13.51 -1.95 7.66
CA THR A 64 -14.41 -0.86 8.03
C THR A 64 -13.72 0.00 9.07
N ARG A 65 -13.28 1.20 8.68
CA ARG A 65 -12.71 2.19 9.60
C ARG A 65 -13.78 3.25 9.90
N GLY A 66 -14.32 3.22 11.12
CA GLY A 66 -15.48 4.04 11.50
C GLY A 66 -16.74 3.59 10.74
N HIS A 67 -17.34 4.50 9.96
CA HIS A 67 -18.54 4.22 9.17
C HIS A 67 -18.26 3.92 7.69
N THR A 68 -17.00 3.90 7.26
CA THR A 68 -16.61 3.75 5.86
C THR A 68 -15.85 2.45 5.64
N ALA A 69 -16.29 1.66 4.65
CA ALA A 69 -15.51 0.53 4.16
C ALA A 69 -14.35 1.07 3.31
N VAL A 70 -13.12 0.80 3.74
CA VAL A 70 -11.89 1.22 3.06
C VAL A 70 -11.06 0.01 2.65
N ALA A 71 -10.30 0.15 1.57
CA ALA A 71 -9.29 -0.84 1.19
C ALA A 71 -7.98 -0.51 1.91
N VAL A 72 -7.42 -1.52 2.59
CA VAL A 72 -6.13 -1.45 3.27
C VAL A 72 -5.16 -2.44 2.63
N TYR A 73 -3.88 -2.10 2.61
CA TYR A 73 -2.82 -2.78 1.88
C TYR A 73 -1.63 -3.05 2.78
N TRP A 74 -0.96 -4.18 2.58
CA TRP A 74 0.31 -4.49 3.24
C TRP A 74 1.27 -5.26 2.36
N TYR A 75 2.56 -5.25 2.68
CA TYR A 75 3.52 -6.08 1.97
C TYR A 75 3.44 -7.53 2.47
N LYS A 76 3.38 -8.52 1.55
CA LYS A 76 3.21 -9.95 1.87
C LYS A 76 4.32 -10.51 2.76
N GLY A 77 5.54 -9.96 2.65
CA GLY A 77 6.69 -10.37 3.45
C GLY A 77 6.77 -9.70 4.82
N ASN A 78 5.76 -8.91 5.20
CA ASN A 78 5.66 -8.29 6.52
C ASN A 78 4.61 -9.04 7.35
N THR A 79 4.93 -10.30 7.65
CA THR A 79 4.39 -11.01 8.80
C THR A 79 4.98 -10.39 10.05
N ASP A 80 4.22 -10.35 11.14
CA ASP A 80 4.70 -9.91 12.45
C ASP A 80 5.67 -10.98 13.00
N GLU A 81 6.81 -11.13 12.32
CA GLU A 81 7.94 -11.98 12.71
C GLU A 81 8.92 -11.07 13.45
N THR A 82 8.51 -10.64 14.64
CA THR A 82 9.43 -10.16 15.66
C THR A 82 8.98 -10.78 16.98
N GLU A 83 9.91 -11.56 17.53
CA GLU A 83 9.86 -12.27 18.81
C GLU A 83 9.45 -11.40 20.01
#